data_AF-A0A833WSU9-F1
#
_entry.id   AF-A0A833WSU9-F1
#
_cell.length_a   1.000
_cell.length_b   1.000
_cell.length_c   1.000
_cell.angle_alpha   90.00
_cell.angle_beta   90.00
_cell.angle_gamma   90.00
#
_symmetry.space_group_name_H-M   'P 1'
#
loop_
_entity.id
_entity.type
_entity.pdbx_description
1 polymer ?
#
loop_
_entity_poly.entity_id
_entity_poly.type
_entity_poly.pdbx_seq_one_letter_code
_entity_poly.pdbx_strand_id
1 'polypeptide(L)'
;MATISRLPTPSPAASASSTLRPRSSQPKILIGFYSGSTFNAKVSSSKLAVRSNPAIRGPLVVRCSQVESGSPAKRTVLHDLYEKEGQSPWYDNLCRPVTDLLPLIASGVRGVTSNPAIFQKAISSSNAYNDQFRELVRSGKDIESAYWELVVKDIQDACKLFEPIYDQTDGGDGYVSVEVSPRLADDTKGTVEAAKWLHKVVDRSNVYIKIPATAACVPSIKEVISLGISVNVTVSSCLFYSSLLSLK
;
A
#
# COMPACT_ATOMS: atom_id res chain seq x y z
N MET A 1 -23.02 16.74 36.97
CA MET A 1 -24.03 15.79 37.45
C MET A 1 -23.98 14.55 36.57
N ALA A 2 -23.60 13.41 37.16
CA ALA A 2 -23.46 12.14 36.46
C ALA A 2 -24.80 11.41 36.39
N THR A 3 -25.05 10.67 35.32
CA THR A 3 -26.06 9.60 35.32
C THR A 3 -25.55 8.45 34.46
N ILE A 4 -25.29 7.33 35.12
CA ILE A 4 -24.91 6.03 34.58
C ILE A 4 -26.20 5.22 34.45
N SER A 5 -26.36 4.47 33.36
CA SER A 5 -27.39 3.44 33.25
C SER A 5 -26.77 2.10 32.86
N ARG A 6 -27.32 1.06 33.48
CA ARG A 6 -26.75 -0.26 33.79
C ARG A 6 -26.76 -1.22 32.60
N LEU A 7 -25.73 -2.07 32.53
CA LEU A 7 -25.70 -3.31 31.76
C LEU A 7 -26.34 -4.46 32.56
N PRO A 8 -27.01 -5.43 31.91
CA PRO A 8 -27.38 -6.69 32.53
C PRO A 8 -26.32 -7.78 32.30
N THR A 9 -26.05 -8.54 33.36
CA THR A 9 -25.26 -9.79 33.40
C THR A 9 -26.03 -10.99 32.89
N PRO A 10 -25.34 -12.03 32.40
CA PRO A 10 -25.80 -13.41 32.68
C PRO A 10 -24.68 -14.36 33.11
N SER A 11 -25.04 -15.34 33.95
CA SER A 11 -24.29 -16.56 34.28
C SER A 11 -25.26 -17.52 35.01
N PRO A 12 -24.99 -18.84 35.21
CA PRO A 12 -24.07 -19.77 34.54
C PRO A 12 -24.70 -21.15 34.16
N ALA A 13 -23.84 -22.02 33.61
CA ALA A 13 -23.81 -23.50 33.71
C ALA A 13 -24.49 -24.36 32.63
N ALA A 14 -23.69 -25.20 31.94
CA ALA A 14 -23.59 -26.64 32.23
C ALA A 14 -22.52 -27.32 31.36
N SER A 15 -21.81 -28.25 31.99
CA SER A 15 -20.72 -29.11 31.52
C SER A 15 -21.18 -30.33 30.72
N ALA A 16 -20.38 -30.77 29.74
CA ALA A 16 -20.23 -32.19 29.42
C ALA A 16 -18.89 -32.47 28.72
N SER A 17 -18.07 -33.32 29.36
CA SER A 17 -16.88 -33.95 28.78
C SER A 17 -17.27 -35.08 27.83
N SER A 18 -16.51 -35.27 26.75
CA SER A 18 -16.14 -36.61 26.30
C SER A 18 -14.82 -36.60 25.53
N THR A 19 -14.01 -37.60 25.85
CA THR A 19 -12.63 -37.82 25.44
C THR A 19 -12.61 -38.89 24.34
N LEU A 20 -11.72 -38.76 23.34
CA LEU A 20 -10.80 -39.81 22.82
C LEU A 20 -10.41 -39.64 21.33
N ARG A 21 -9.16 -39.17 21.16
CA ARG A 21 -8.04 -39.74 20.36
C ARG A 21 -8.09 -39.81 18.80
N PRO A 22 -6.89 -39.87 18.17
CA PRO A 22 -6.58 -39.15 16.94
C PRO A 22 -6.52 -40.06 15.70
N ARG A 23 -6.67 -39.46 14.51
CA ARG A 23 -6.24 -40.07 13.26
C ARG A 23 -5.39 -39.11 12.43
N SER A 24 -4.24 -39.65 12.04
CA SER A 24 -3.30 -39.13 11.07
C SER A 24 -3.90 -39.09 9.67
N SER A 25 -3.55 -38.07 8.89
CA SER A 25 -3.35 -38.19 7.44
C SER A 25 -2.64 -36.95 6.91
N GLN A 26 -1.37 -37.13 6.52
CA GLN A 26 -0.74 -36.25 5.55
C GLN A 26 -1.29 -36.56 4.15
N PRO A 27 -1.15 -35.61 3.22
CA PRO A 27 -0.39 -35.97 2.03
C PRO A 27 0.71 -34.95 1.71
N LYS A 28 1.86 -35.52 1.37
CA LYS A 28 3.01 -34.89 0.75
C LYS A 28 2.63 -34.47 -0.67
N ILE A 29 2.90 -33.22 -1.06
CA ILE A 29 3.12 -32.86 -2.46
C ILE A 29 4.48 -32.16 -2.53
N LEU A 30 5.44 -32.90 -3.05
CA LEU A 30 6.81 -32.50 -3.34
C LEU A 30 6.87 -32.30 -4.86
N ILE A 31 6.91 -31.05 -5.33
CA ILE A 31 7.26 -30.76 -6.73
C ILE A 31 8.77 -30.55 -6.75
N GLY A 32 9.48 -31.58 -7.21
CA GLY A 32 10.91 -31.51 -7.52
C GLY A 32 11.10 -31.06 -8.96
N PHE A 33 11.85 -29.98 -9.16
CA PHE A 33 12.46 -29.67 -10.45
C PHE A 33 13.90 -30.16 -10.42
N TYR A 34 14.17 -31.20 -11.20
CA TYR A 34 15.52 -31.55 -11.65
C TYR A 34 15.90 -30.61 -12.80
N SER A 35 17.00 -29.88 -12.65
CA SER A 35 17.90 -29.60 -13.77
C SER A 35 19.29 -29.36 -13.20
N GLY A 36 20.17 -30.33 -13.43
CA GLY A 36 21.59 -30.17 -13.20
C GLY A 36 22.25 -29.56 -14.44
N SER A 37 23.19 -28.65 -14.21
CA SER A 37 24.43 -28.59 -14.98
C SER A 37 25.51 -27.93 -14.13
N THR A 38 26.60 -28.67 -13.94
CA THR A 38 27.82 -28.31 -13.22
C THR A 38 28.85 -27.69 -14.16
N PHE A 39 29.87 -27.05 -13.53
CA PHE A 39 31.18 -26.63 -14.05
C PHE A 39 31.26 -25.29 -14.81
N ASN A 40 32.25 -24.40 -14.63
CA ASN A 40 33.47 -24.43 -13.81
C ASN A 40 33.93 -22.98 -13.53
N ALA A 41 34.64 -22.79 -12.42
CA ALA A 41 35.27 -21.53 -12.04
C ALA A 41 36.51 -21.20 -12.88
N LYS A 42 36.82 -19.90 -13.05
CA LYS A 42 38.20 -19.41 -13.13
C LYS A 42 38.29 -17.96 -12.64
N VAL A 43 38.99 -17.82 -11.52
CA VAL A 43 39.53 -16.57 -10.99
C VAL A 43 40.68 -16.11 -11.88
N SER A 44 40.77 -14.81 -12.15
CA SER A 44 42.04 -14.19 -12.53
C SER A 44 42.11 -12.74 -12.04
N SER A 45 43.31 -12.40 -11.60
CA SER A 45 43.71 -11.31 -10.72
C SER A 45 43.96 -9.98 -11.44
N SER A 46 43.60 -8.90 -10.73
CA SER A 46 44.29 -7.62 -10.61
C SER A 46 44.67 -6.83 -11.87
N LYS A 47 44.11 -5.62 -11.98
CA LYS A 47 44.86 -4.38 -12.21
C LYS A 47 44.03 -3.15 -11.85
N LEU A 48 44.46 -2.45 -10.79
CA LEU A 48 44.08 -1.07 -10.51
C LEU A 48 44.52 -0.20 -11.69
N ALA A 49 43.58 0.56 -12.24
CA ALA A 49 43.87 1.66 -13.15
C ALA A 49 43.07 2.87 -12.67
N VAL A 50 43.74 3.78 -11.96
CA VAL A 50 43.26 5.14 -11.74
C VAL A 50 43.35 5.85 -13.07
N ARG A 51 42.20 6.22 -13.66
CA ARG A 51 42.16 7.10 -14.82
C ARG A 51 41.26 8.28 -14.51
N SER A 52 41.88 9.44 -14.68
CA SER A 52 41.41 10.79 -14.47
C SER A 52 40.14 11.12 -15.25
N ASN A 53 39.28 11.90 -14.59
CA ASN A 53 37.96 12.35 -14.99
C ASN A 53 38.04 13.43 -16.11
N PRO A 54 37.37 13.28 -17.26
CA PRO A 54 37.03 14.41 -18.11
C PRO A 54 35.54 14.74 -17.93
N ALA A 55 35.28 15.99 -17.54
CA ALA A 55 33.96 16.56 -17.39
C ALA A 55 33.06 16.31 -18.62
N ILE A 56 31.94 15.62 -18.42
CA ILE A 56 30.87 15.50 -19.41
C ILE A 56 29.96 16.73 -19.26
N ARG A 57 30.15 17.69 -20.16
CA ARG A 57 29.19 18.77 -20.43
C ARG A 57 27.95 18.16 -21.08
N GLY A 58 26.91 17.89 -20.30
CA GLY A 58 25.56 17.68 -20.81
C GLY A 58 24.93 19.00 -21.25
N PRO A 59 23.96 19.01 -22.18
CA PRO A 59 23.29 20.22 -22.61
C PRO A 59 22.50 20.81 -21.44
N LEU A 60 22.73 22.09 -21.19
CA LEU A 60 22.04 22.87 -20.17
C LEU A 60 20.61 23.09 -20.64
N VAL A 61 19.69 22.26 -20.16
CA VAL A 61 18.25 22.43 -20.40
C VAL A 61 17.79 23.62 -19.58
N VAL A 62 17.71 24.78 -20.22
CA VAL A 62 17.03 25.96 -19.66
C VAL A 62 15.54 25.67 -19.70
N ARG A 63 14.98 25.22 -18.57
CA ARG A 63 13.53 25.10 -18.40
C ARG A 63 13.00 26.52 -18.16
N CYS A 64 12.49 27.13 -19.22
CA CYS A 64 11.81 28.41 -19.15
C CYS A 64 10.58 28.25 -18.24
N SER A 65 10.57 28.89 -17.07
CA SER A 65 9.41 28.92 -16.20
C SER A 65 8.31 29.74 -16.88
N GLN A 66 7.30 29.05 -17.41
CA GLN A 66 6.03 29.70 -17.69
C GLN A 66 5.44 30.10 -16.34
N VAL A 67 5.48 31.40 -16.04
CA VAL A 67 4.71 31.99 -14.96
C VAL A 67 3.26 31.97 -15.42
N GLU A 68 2.56 30.87 -15.15
CA GLU A 68 1.11 30.86 -15.27
C GLU A 68 0.56 31.85 -14.26
N SER A 69 0.02 32.95 -14.78
CA SER A 69 -0.71 33.95 -14.00
C SER A 69 -2.09 33.40 -13.64
N GLY A 70 -2.11 32.38 -12.79
CA GLY A 70 -3.31 31.90 -12.11
C GLY A 70 -3.54 32.77 -10.88
N SER A 71 -4.78 33.22 -10.66
CA SER A 71 -5.17 33.79 -9.36
C SER A 71 -4.73 32.83 -8.25
N PRO A 72 -4.03 33.29 -7.19
CA PRO A 72 -3.51 32.39 -6.17
C PRO A 72 -4.67 31.57 -5.61
N ALA A 73 -4.56 30.24 -5.73
CA ALA A 73 -5.52 29.33 -5.14
C ALA A 73 -5.76 29.75 -3.69
N LYS A 74 -7.05 29.83 -3.30
CA LYS A 74 -7.43 30.34 -1.99
C LYS A 74 -6.79 29.45 -0.92
N ARG A 75 -5.77 29.97 -0.26
CA ARG A 75 -5.04 29.28 0.80
C ARG A 75 -6.02 28.82 1.89
N THR A 76 -5.84 27.58 2.34
CA THR A 76 -6.72 26.93 3.33
C THR A 76 -5.93 26.59 4.59
N VAL A 77 -6.63 26.11 5.63
CA VAL A 77 -6.01 25.59 6.86
C VAL A 77 -5.10 24.39 6.60
N LEU A 78 -5.37 23.57 5.59
CA LEU A 78 -4.53 22.41 5.27
C LEU A 78 -3.15 22.81 4.73
N HIS A 79 -3.08 23.93 3.98
CA HIS A 79 -1.80 24.49 3.54
C HIS A 79 -0.98 24.98 4.73
N ASP A 80 -1.63 25.65 5.68
CA ASP A 80 -0.97 26.12 6.91
C ASP A 80 -0.47 24.95 7.78
N LEU A 81 -1.22 23.85 7.87
CA LEU A 81 -0.81 22.65 8.59
C LEU A 81 0.51 22.07 8.06
N TYR A 82 0.68 22.06 6.74
CA TYR A 82 1.92 21.60 6.12
C TYR A 82 3.04 22.64 6.25
N GLU A 83 2.81 23.87 5.81
CA GLU A 83 3.87 24.88 5.68
C GLU A 83 4.35 25.45 7.03
N LYS A 84 3.46 25.55 8.02
CA LYS A 84 3.79 26.13 9.34
C LYS A 84 4.11 25.07 10.38
N GLU A 85 3.39 23.95 10.34
CA GLU A 85 3.52 22.90 11.37
C GLU A 85 4.30 21.67 10.87
N GLY A 86 4.63 21.58 9.58
CA GLY A 86 5.34 20.44 9.01
C GLY A 86 4.52 19.14 8.99
N GLN A 87 3.19 19.22 9.06
CA GLN A 87 2.31 18.05 9.08
C GLN A 87 1.54 17.93 7.76
N SER A 88 1.71 16.79 7.08
CA SER A 88 1.03 16.49 5.82
C SER A 88 -0.41 15.99 6.02
N PRO A 89 -1.44 16.71 5.54
CA PRO A 89 -2.82 16.25 5.62
C PRO A 89 -3.14 15.22 4.53
N TRP A 90 -3.68 14.08 4.94
CA TRP A 90 -4.10 13.01 4.04
C TRP A 90 -5.61 12.79 4.11
N TYR A 91 -6.20 12.40 2.99
CA TYR A 91 -7.62 12.08 2.90
C TYR A 91 -7.85 10.57 3.07
N ASP A 92 -8.72 10.18 4.01
CA ASP A 92 -8.98 8.76 4.33
C ASP A 92 -10.24 8.22 3.65
N ASN A 93 -10.26 8.34 2.32
CA ASN A 93 -11.28 7.74 1.48
C ASN A 93 -10.79 7.74 0.02
N LEU A 94 -11.14 6.71 -0.75
CA LEU A 94 -10.88 6.65 -2.18
C LEU A 94 -12.07 5.95 -2.84
N CYS A 95 -12.74 6.66 -3.74
CA CYS A 95 -13.84 6.13 -4.52
C CYS A 95 -13.84 6.73 -5.92
N ARG A 96 -14.59 6.10 -6.82
CA ARG A 96 -14.81 6.58 -8.18
C ARG A 96 -15.99 7.57 -8.22
N PRO A 97 -15.88 8.69 -8.97
CA PRO A 97 -14.75 9.08 -9.82
C PRO A 97 -13.55 9.63 -9.03
N VAL A 98 -12.36 9.14 -9.35
CA VAL A 98 -11.11 9.51 -8.65
C VAL A 98 -10.80 11.01 -8.77
N THR A 99 -11.33 11.68 -9.80
CA THR A 99 -11.24 13.13 -10.00
C THR A 99 -11.87 13.96 -8.87
N ASP A 100 -12.71 13.36 -8.02
CA ASP A 100 -13.26 14.03 -6.84
C ASP A 100 -12.17 14.39 -5.80
N LEU A 101 -10.94 13.86 -5.97
CA LEU A 101 -9.78 14.25 -5.20
C LEU A 101 -9.20 15.62 -5.63
N LEU A 102 -9.47 16.09 -6.86
CA LEU A 102 -8.87 17.33 -7.38
C LEU A 102 -9.17 18.56 -6.50
N PRO A 103 -10.42 18.80 -6.06
CA PRO A 103 -10.70 19.92 -5.15
C PRO A 103 -10.03 19.77 -3.78
N LEU A 104 -9.81 18.54 -3.31
CA LEU A 104 -9.14 18.26 -2.04
C LEU A 104 -7.63 18.53 -2.14
N ILE A 105 -7.02 18.09 -3.25
CA ILE A 105 -5.62 18.37 -3.58
C ILE A 105 -5.41 19.89 -3.69
N ALA A 106 -6.28 20.59 -4.44
CA ALA A 106 -6.23 22.05 -4.54
C ALA A 106 -6.46 22.76 -3.20
N SER A 107 -7.16 22.11 -2.27
CA SER A 107 -7.38 22.60 -0.91
C SER A 107 -6.24 22.24 0.03
N GLY A 108 -5.19 21.55 -0.40
CA GLY A 108 -3.99 21.26 0.37
C GLY A 108 -3.83 19.82 0.85
N VAL A 109 -4.67 18.86 0.43
CA VAL A 109 -4.46 17.42 0.69
C VAL A 109 -3.23 16.92 -0.07
N ARG A 110 -2.39 16.12 0.61
CA ARG A 110 -1.06 15.73 0.12
C ARG A 110 -0.87 14.22 -0.07
N GLY A 111 -1.88 13.42 0.28
CA GLY A 111 -1.92 11.99 0.05
C GLY A 111 -3.31 11.43 0.32
N VAL A 112 -3.51 10.17 -0.03
CA VAL A 112 -4.80 9.49 0.18
C VAL A 112 -4.61 8.06 0.67
N THR A 113 -5.48 7.62 1.58
CA THR A 113 -5.54 6.24 2.03
C THR A 113 -6.82 5.55 1.58
N SER A 114 -6.69 4.26 1.32
CA SER A 114 -7.82 3.34 1.13
C SER A 114 -7.71 2.16 2.10
N ASN A 115 -8.78 1.39 2.17
CA ASN A 115 -8.82 0.09 2.84
C ASN A 115 -9.95 -0.75 2.19
N PRO A 116 -10.03 -2.05 2.47
CA PRO A 116 -11.03 -2.92 1.84
C PRO A 116 -12.48 -2.52 2.14
N ALA A 117 -12.76 -1.95 3.32
CA ALA A 117 -14.10 -1.48 3.68
C ALA A 117 -14.51 -0.23 2.88
N ILE A 118 -13.55 0.69 2.64
CA ILE A 118 -13.73 1.85 1.75
C ILE A 118 -14.13 1.39 0.35
N PHE A 119 -13.37 0.45 -0.24
CA PHE A 119 -13.69 -0.07 -1.58
C PHE A 119 -14.99 -0.86 -1.62
N GLN A 120 -15.26 -1.70 -0.62
CA GLN A 120 -16.52 -2.43 -0.52
C GLN A 120 -17.71 -1.47 -0.53
N LYS A 121 -17.64 -0.39 0.26
CA LYS A 121 -18.68 0.65 0.28
C LYS A 121 -18.77 1.38 -1.06
N ALA A 122 -17.66 1.82 -1.63
CA ALA A 122 -17.64 2.54 -2.91
C ALA A 122 -18.26 1.71 -4.05
N ILE A 123 -17.85 0.45 -4.19
CA ILE A 123 -18.31 -0.46 -5.25
C ILE A 123 -19.79 -0.83 -5.08
N SER A 124 -20.25 -1.04 -3.84
CA SER A 124 -21.63 -1.47 -3.59
C SER A 124 -22.67 -0.34 -3.61
N SER A 125 -22.25 0.91 -3.38
CA SER A 125 -23.17 2.05 -3.23
C SER A 125 -23.17 3.03 -4.40
N SER A 126 -22.30 2.83 -5.41
CA SER A 126 -22.17 3.72 -6.56
C SER A 126 -22.36 2.98 -7.89
N ASN A 127 -22.95 3.68 -8.85
CA ASN A 127 -23.05 3.21 -10.23
C ASN A 127 -21.76 3.45 -11.05
N ALA A 128 -20.79 4.17 -10.51
CA ALA A 128 -19.53 4.53 -11.20
C ALA A 128 -18.68 3.30 -11.60
N TYR A 129 -18.93 2.15 -10.98
CA TYR A 129 -18.22 0.90 -11.25
C TYR A 129 -18.92 0.01 -12.30
N ASN A 130 -20.18 0.30 -12.64
CA ASN A 130 -21.04 -0.62 -13.36
C ASN A 130 -20.53 -1.00 -14.76
N ASP A 131 -19.95 -0.06 -15.49
CA ASP A 131 -19.51 -0.31 -16.87
C ASP A 131 -18.30 -1.26 -16.89
N GLN A 132 -17.26 -0.95 -16.11
CA GLN A 132 -16.09 -1.82 -15.97
C GLN A 132 -16.48 -3.17 -15.35
N PHE A 133 -17.36 -3.18 -14.35
CA PHE A 133 -17.83 -4.43 -13.74
C PHE A 133 -18.55 -5.33 -14.76
N ARG A 134 -19.42 -4.76 -15.62
CA ARG A 134 -20.09 -5.50 -16.70
C ARG A 134 -19.09 -6.06 -17.72
N GLU A 135 -18.04 -5.32 -18.03
CA GLU A 135 -16.96 -5.79 -18.91
C GLU A 135 -16.21 -6.97 -18.30
N LEU A 136 -15.81 -6.87 -17.03
CA LEU A 136 -15.11 -7.91 -16.30
C LEU A 136 -15.93 -9.21 -16.24
N VAL A 137 -17.22 -9.10 -15.94
CA VAL A 137 -18.14 -10.26 -15.94
C VAL A 137 -18.24 -10.89 -17.33
N ARG A 138 -18.38 -10.08 -18.40
CA ARG A 138 -18.43 -10.59 -19.78
C ARG A 138 -17.14 -11.28 -20.21
N SER A 139 -16.01 -10.84 -19.68
CA SER A 139 -14.69 -11.46 -19.92
C SER A 139 -14.46 -12.75 -19.13
N GLY A 140 -15.41 -13.18 -18.30
CA GLY A 140 -15.33 -14.43 -17.54
C GLY A 140 -14.39 -14.37 -16.33
N LYS A 141 -14.08 -13.17 -15.82
CA LYS A 141 -13.25 -13.00 -14.62
C LYS A 141 -13.97 -13.49 -13.37
N ASP A 142 -13.24 -14.14 -12.48
CA ASP A 142 -13.74 -14.46 -11.15
C ASP A 142 -13.90 -13.19 -10.29
N ILE A 143 -14.60 -13.32 -9.16
CA ILE A 143 -14.96 -12.20 -8.28
C ILE A 143 -13.71 -11.51 -7.72
N GLU A 144 -12.68 -12.26 -7.32
CA GLU A 144 -11.48 -11.70 -6.71
C GLU A 144 -10.63 -10.97 -7.75
N SER A 145 -10.46 -11.56 -8.94
CA SER A 145 -9.79 -10.88 -10.05
C SER A 145 -10.52 -9.60 -10.46
N ALA A 146 -11.85 -9.64 -10.56
CA ALA A 146 -12.65 -8.46 -10.90
C ALA A 146 -12.51 -7.35 -9.84
N TYR A 147 -12.59 -7.71 -8.55
CA TYR A 147 -12.37 -6.75 -7.46
C TYR A 147 -11.00 -6.06 -7.58
N TRP A 148 -9.93 -6.84 -7.76
CA TRP A 148 -8.59 -6.29 -7.84
C TRP A 148 -8.37 -5.42 -9.08
N GLU A 149 -8.97 -5.76 -10.23
CA GLU A 149 -8.91 -4.90 -11.42
C GLU A 149 -9.61 -3.55 -11.20
N LEU A 150 -10.72 -3.51 -10.47
CA LEU A 150 -11.37 -2.25 -10.08
C LEU A 150 -10.47 -1.42 -9.15
N VAL A 151 -9.94 -2.05 -8.10
CA VAL A 151 -9.10 -1.40 -7.08
C VAL A 151 -7.79 -0.87 -7.67
N VAL A 152 -7.06 -1.70 -8.41
CA VAL A 152 -5.78 -1.31 -9.02
C VAL A 152 -5.98 -0.14 -9.96
N LYS A 153 -7.08 -0.11 -10.74
CA LYS A 153 -7.38 1.01 -11.62
C LYS A 153 -7.59 2.32 -10.85
N ASP A 154 -8.37 2.30 -9.78
CA ASP A 154 -8.63 3.49 -8.95
C ASP A 154 -7.35 3.98 -8.27
N ILE A 155 -6.48 3.06 -7.81
CA ILE A 155 -5.18 3.39 -7.22
C ILE A 155 -4.24 4.01 -8.26
N GLN A 156 -4.15 3.43 -9.46
CA GLN A 156 -3.32 3.99 -10.55
C GLN A 156 -3.75 5.40 -10.95
N ASP A 157 -5.06 5.63 -11.03
CA ASP A 157 -5.62 6.94 -11.34
C ASP A 157 -5.33 7.95 -10.23
N ALA A 158 -5.46 7.52 -8.95
CA ALA A 158 -5.16 8.38 -7.81
C ALA A 158 -3.66 8.70 -7.75
N CYS A 159 -2.78 7.73 -7.97
CA CYS A 159 -1.34 7.92 -8.06
C CYS A 159 -0.99 9.00 -9.08
N LYS A 160 -1.63 8.98 -10.25
CA LYS A 160 -1.44 9.99 -11.29
C LYS A 160 -1.86 11.40 -10.85
N LEU A 161 -2.93 11.54 -10.05
CA LEU A 161 -3.35 12.84 -9.53
C LEU A 161 -2.37 13.41 -8.49
N PHE A 162 -1.72 12.54 -7.72
CA PHE A 162 -0.77 12.94 -6.67
C PHE A 162 0.70 13.00 -7.13
N GLU A 163 1.03 12.50 -8.32
CA GLU A 163 2.38 12.51 -8.91
C GLU A 163 3.06 13.90 -8.88
N PRO A 164 2.36 15.03 -9.18
CA PRO A 164 2.99 16.35 -9.09
C PRO A 164 3.48 16.70 -7.67
N ILE A 165 2.77 16.26 -6.62
CA ILE A 165 3.18 16.51 -5.23
C ILE A 165 4.37 15.61 -4.88
N TYR A 166 4.34 14.35 -5.34
CA TYR A 166 5.44 13.41 -5.14
C TYR A 166 6.75 13.95 -5.74
N ASP A 167 6.71 14.41 -6.99
CA ASP A 167 7.87 14.96 -7.69
C ASP A 167 8.38 16.26 -7.04
N GLN A 168 7.48 17.18 -6.67
CA GLN A 168 7.83 18.46 -6.05
C GLN A 168 8.48 18.31 -4.66
N THR A 169 8.21 17.18 -3.99
CA THR A 169 8.66 16.93 -2.62
C THR A 169 9.78 15.92 -2.54
N ASP A 170 10.34 15.48 -3.68
CA ASP A 170 11.35 14.43 -3.76
C ASP A 170 10.92 13.17 -3.00
N GLY A 171 9.65 12.77 -3.16
CA GLY A 171 9.07 11.62 -2.49
C GLY A 171 8.74 11.82 -1.00
N GLY A 172 8.66 13.07 -0.53
CA GLY A 172 8.22 13.40 0.84
C GLY A 172 6.70 13.28 1.04
N ASP A 173 5.91 13.52 0.00
CA ASP A 173 4.44 13.42 -0.02
C ASP A 173 3.94 12.84 -1.35
N GLY A 174 2.63 12.96 -1.64
CA GLY A 174 2.06 12.57 -2.92
C GLY A 174 1.76 11.08 -3.03
N TYR A 175 1.64 10.38 -1.90
CA TYR A 175 1.42 8.94 -1.89
C TYR A 175 -0.06 8.54 -1.90
N VAL A 176 -0.30 7.36 -2.45
CA VAL A 176 -1.61 6.68 -2.46
C VAL A 176 -1.45 5.31 -1.83
N SER A 177 -2.26 5.02 -0.81
CA SER A 177 -2.13 3.79 -0.03
C SER A 177 -3.18 2.74 -0.43
N VAL A 178 -2.75 1.51 -0.71
CA VAL A 178 -3.61 0.33 -0.97
C VAL A 178 -3.27 -0.80 -0.01
N GLU A 179 -4.29 -1.38 0.63
CA GLU A 179 -4.10 -2.42 1.64
C GLU A 179 -4.08 -3.83 1.04
N VAL A 180 -3.17 -4.68 1.54
CA VAL A 180 -3.23 -6.12 1.28
C VAL A 180 -4.54 -6.70 1.82
N SER A 181 -4.90 -7.91 1.38
CA SER A 181 -6.09 -8.59 1.89
C SER A 181 -6.01 -8.78 3.42
N PRO A 182 -7.05 -8.40 4.20
CA PRO A 182 -7.07 -8.60 5.64
C PRO A 182 -6.98 -10.08 6.06
N ARG A 183 -7.29 -11.00 5.15
CA ARG A 183 -7.14 -12.45 5.37
C ARG A 183 -5.68 -12.87 5.57
N LEU A 184 -4.73 -12.02 5.19
CA LEU A 184 -3.29 -12.27 5.31
C LEU A 184 -2.69 -11.72 6.61
N ALA A 185 -3.50 -11.16 7.50
CA ALA A 185 -3.04 -10.51 8.74
C ALA A 185 -2.21 -11.43 9.66
N ASP A 186 -2.34 -12.75 9.54
CA ASP A 186 -1.55 -13.74 10.28
C ASP A 186 -0.60 -14.57 9.39
N ASP A 187 -0.43 -14.18 8.12
CA ASP A 187 0.43 -14.86 7.15
C ASP A 187 1.52 -13.90 6.64
N THR A 188 2.71 -14.01 7.24
CA THR A 188 3.88 -13.23 6.85
C THR A 188 4.24 -13.43 5.38
N LYS A 189 4.29 -14.68 4.90
CA LYS A 189 4.74 -15.00 3.54
C LYS A 189 3.72 -14.55 2.52
N GLY A 190 2.44 -14.86 2.76
CA GLY A 190 1.34 -14.39 1.93
C GLY A 190 1.27 -12.87 1.84
N THR A 191 1.52 -12.17 2.96
CA THR A 191 1.59 -10.70 2.98
C THR A 191 2.73 -10.15 2.11
N VAL A 192 3.94 -10.74 2.20
CA VAL A 192 5.07 -10.34 1.35
C VAL A 192 4.75 -10.54 -0.13
N GLU A 193 4.21 -11.70 -0.50
CA GLU A 193 3.89 -11.99 -1.90
C GLU A 193 2.75 -11.11 -2.42
N ALA A 194 1.73 -10.85 -1.60
CA ALA A 194 0.65 -9.92 -1.94
C ALA A 194 1.17 -8.48 -2.11
N ALA A 195 2.10 -8.04 -1.26
CA ALA A 195 2.72 -6.72 -1.37
C ALA A 195 3.55 -6.57 -2.65
N LYS A 196 4.39 -7.58 -2.97
CA LYS A 196 5.15 -7.63 -4.23
C LYS A 196 4.22 -7.58 -5.45
N TRP A 197 3.16 -8.39 -5.43
CA TRP A 197 2.19 -8.44 -6.50
C TRP A 197 1.47 -7.10 -6.67
N LEU A 198 0.94 -6.51 -5.59
CA LEU A 198 0.28 -5.20 -5.63
C LEU A 198 1.19 -4.11 -6.16
N HIS A 199 2.41 -3.99 -5.62
CA HIS A 199 3.38 -3.01 -6.09
C HIS A 199 3.65 -3.16 -7.59
N LYS A 200 3.82 -4.41 -8.06
CA LYS A 200 4.05 -4.71 -9.47
C LYS A 200 2.86 -4.36 -10.37
N VAL A 201 1.63 -4.67 -9.96
CA VAL A 201 0.45 -4.41 -10.82
C VAL A 201 0.01 -2.95 -10.79
N VAL A 202 0.24 -2.24 -9.69
CA VAL A 202 -0.01 -0.79 -9.61
C VAL A 202 1.03 -0.04 -10.45
N ASP A 203 2.31 -0.42 -10.35
CA ASP A 203 3.40 0.13 -11.17
C ASP A 203 3.49 1.66 -11.11
N ARG A 204 3.54 2.21 -9.89
CA ARG A 204 3.67 3.65 -9.61
C ARG A 204 4.64 3.87 -8.46
N SER A 205 5.56 4.82 -8.60
CA SER A 205 6.58 5.17 -7.59
C SER A 205 5.97 5.67 -6.28
N ASN A 206 4.81 6.33 -6.36
CA ASN A 206 4.10 6.93 -5.23
C ASN A 206 3.01 6.03 -4.65
N VAL A 207 3.07 4.71 -4.84
CA VAL A 207 2.19 3.76 -4.14
C VAL A 207 2.76 3.38 -2.78
N TYR A 208 1.93 3.42 -1.75
CA TYR A 208 2.19 2.71 -0.50
C TYR A 208 1.42 1.39 -0.48
N ILE A 209 2.12 0.30 -0.15
CA ILE A 209 1.45 -0.93 0.23
C ILE A 209 1.16 -0.88 1.72
N LYS A 210 -0.12 -0.90 2.07
CA LYS A 210 -0.57 -0.86 3.45
C LYS A 210 -0.59 -2.25 4.05
N ILE A 211 0.16 -2.44 5.14
CA ILE A 211 0.35 -3.72 5.81
C ILE A 211 -0.04 -3.58 7.28
N PRO A 212 -0.90 -4.46 7.82
CA PRO A 212 -1.25 -4.43 9.22
C PRO A 212 -0.06 -4.84 10.10
N ALA A 213 0.19 -4.10 11.17
CA ALA A 213 1.20 -4.43 12.18
C ALA A 213 0.63 -5.37 13.25
N THR A 214 0.18 -6.55 12.83
CA THR A 214 0.00 -7.68 13.76
C THR A 214 1.35 -8.27 14.12
N ALA A 215 1.44 -9.03 15.22
CA ALA A 215 2.67 -9.71 15.61
C ALA A 215 3.26 -10.57 14.47
N ALA A 216 2.39 -11.28 13.74
CA ALA A 216 2.78 -12.14 12.63
C ALA A 216 3.20 -11.36 11.37
N CYS A 217 2.66 -10.16 11.12
CA CYS A 217 2.99 -9.38 9.94
C CYS A 217 4.17 -8.42 10.13
N VAL A 218 4.62 -8.11 11.34
CA VAL A 218 5.81 -7.25 11.56
C VAL A 218 7.04 -7.69 10.73
N PRO A 219 7.40 -8.99 10.64
CA PRO A 219 8.50 -9.42 9.80
C PRO A 219 8.29 -9.13 8.29
N SER A 220 7.03 -9.19 7.81
CA SER A 220 6.71 -8.89 6.41
C SER A 220 6.98 -7.42 6.06
N ILE A 221 6.71 -6.50 6.99
CA ILE A 221 7.00 -5.06 6.81
C ILE A 221 8.49 -4.86 6.55
N LYS A 222 9.34 -5.48 7.37
CA LYS A 222 10.81 -5.40 7.21
C LYS A 222 11.25 -5.93 5.86
N GLU A 223 10.73 -7.09 5.46
CA GLU A 223 11.09 -7.73 4.19
C GLU A 223 10.65 -6.86 3.00
N VAL A 224 9.41 -6.36 3.00
CA VAL A 224 8.88 -5.52 1.91
C VAL A 224 9.67 -4.22 1.77
N ILE A 225 10.01 -3.55 2.87
CA ILE A 225 10.88 -2.37 2.85
C ILE A 225 12.27 -2.70 2.28
N SER A 226 12.84 -3.87 2.64
CA SER A 226 14.16 -4.29 2.12
C SER A 226 14.18 -4.52 0.60
N LEU A 227 13.00 -4.70 -0.01
CA LEU A 227 12.83 -4.81 -1.46
C LEU A 227 12.66 -3.45 -2.15
N GLY A 228 12.74 -2.34 -1.41
CA GLY A 228 12.52 -0.99 -1.93
C GLY A 228 11.05 -0.65 -2.14
N ILE A 229 10.13 -1.43 -1.57
CA ILE A 229 8.68 -1.17 -1.66
C ILE A 229 8.29 -0.28 -0.48
N SER A 230 7.69 0.86 -0.78
CA SER A 230 7.13 1.79 0.19
C SER A 230 5.96 1.15 0.96
N VAL A 231 6.03 1.14 2.30
CA VAL A 231 5.01 0.55 3.18
C VAL A 231 4.31 1.59 4.05
N ASN A 232 2.96 1.56 4.07
CA ASN A 232 2.14 2.25 5.07
C ASN A 232 1.76 1.25 6.17
N VAL A 233 2.33 1.40 7.36
CA VAL A 233 2.05 0.49 8.46
C VAL A 233 0.75 0.88 9.17
N THR A 234 -0.24 -0.01 9.17
CA THR A 234 -1.51 0.24 9.86
C THR A 234 -1.62 -0.59 11.13
N VAL A 235 -2.03 0.04 12.25
CA VAL A 235 -2.13 -0.62 13.55
C VAL A 235 -3.58 -0.74 13.98
N SER A 236 -4.02 -1.94 14.37
CA SER A 236 -5.32 -2.13 15.02
C SER A 236 -5.25 -1.95 16.55
N SER A 237 -4.06 -1.94 17.16
CA SER A 237 -3.89 -1.69 18.60
C SER A 237 -2.52 -1.11 18.98
N CYS A 238 -2.50 -0.30 20.04
CA CYS A 238 -1.36 0.51 20.51
C CYS A 238 -0.11 -0.31 20.94
N LEU A 239 -0.26 -1.60 21.25
CA LEU A 239 0.81 -2.44 21.79
C LEU A 239 1.99 -2.69 20.83
N PHE A 240 1.83 -2.43 19.53
CA PHE A 240 2.82 -2.81 18.51
C PHE A 240 3.80 -1.71 18.09
N TYR A 241 3.64 -0.48 18.59
CA TYR A 241 4.46 0.65 18.16
C TYR A 241 5.96 0.49 18.49
N SER A 242 6.29 -0.06 19.66
CA SER A 242 7.68 -0.29 20.09
C SER A 242 8.43 -1.26 19.17
N SER A 243 7.76 -2.33 18.72
CA SER A 243 8.34 -3.31 17.80
C SER A 243 8.63 -2.72 16.42
N LEU A 244 7.84 -1.75 15.95
CA LEU A 244 8.06 -1.07 14.67
C LEU A 244 9.26 -0.11 14.71
N LEU A 245 9.48 0.59 15.83
CA LEU A 245 10.62 1.51 15.95
C LEU A 245 11.98 0.80 15.88
N SER A 246 12.00 -0.51 16.16
CA SER A 246 13.22 -1.34 16.10
C SER A 246 13.56 -1.82 14.67
N LEU A 247 12.78 -1.42 13.66
CA LEU A 247 13.03 -1.76 12.25
C LEU A 247 14.00 -0.80 11.53
N LYS A 248 14.39 0.31 12.18
CA LYS A 248 15.40 1.24 11.67
C LYS A 248 16.82 0.78 11.94
#